data_AF-A0A2T1F7Q5-F1
#
_entry.id   AF-A0A2T1F7Q5-F1
#
_cell.length_a   1.000
_cell.length_b   1.000
_cell.length_c   1.000
_cell.angle_alpha   90.00
_cell.angle_beta   90.00
_cell.angle_gamma   90.00
#
_symmetry.space_group_name_H-M   'P 1'
#
loop_
_entity.id
_entity.type
_entity.pdbx_description
1 polymer ?
#
loop_
_entity_poly.entity_id
_entity_poly.type
_entity_poly.pdbx_seq_one_letter_code
_entity_poly.pdbx_strand_id
1 'polypeptide(L)'
;MVQMARWGDTVFPRNWVEVLERVVRIGPFSTATRELGMSDITHTRGSLRLFDGTVFSGDDPISYLNNLEIKRDFTMAQVILDSGRRAA
;
A
#
# COMPACT_ATOMS: atom_id res chain seq x y z
N MET A 1 -4.04 1.90 3.37
CA MET A 1 -4.62 0.55 3.58
C MET A 1 -4.22 -0.03 4.93
N VAL A 2 -2.93 -0.26 5.22
CA VAL A 2 -2.46 -0.85 6.50
C VAL A 2 -3.00 -0.13 7.73
N GLN A 3 -2.75 1.17 7.88
CA GLN A 3 -3.22 1.91 9.06
C GLN A 3 -4.75 2.04 9.14
N MET A 4 -5.46 2.05 8.00
CA MET A 4 -6.92 2.05 8.00
C MET A 4 -7.47 0.72 8.54
N ALA A 5 -6.85 -0.40 8.16
CA ALA A 5 -7.17 -1.72 8.70
C ALA A 5 -6.86 -1.83 10.19
N ARG A 6 -5.71 -1.28 10.66
CA ARG A 6 -5.35 -1.23 12.09
C ARG A 6 -6.47 -0.66 12.95
N TRP A 7 -7.13 0.39 12.46
CA TRP A 7 -8.20 1.08 13.18
C TRP A 7 -9.60 0.58 12.82
N GLY A 8 -9.73 -0.45 11.98
CA GLY A 8 -11.01 -1.03 11.61
C GLY A 8 -11.86 -0.18 10.68
N ASP A 9 -11.29 0.83 10.02
CA ASP A 9 -12.02 1.68 9.07
C ASP A 9 -12.35 0.92 7.77
N THR A 10 -11.46 0.00 7.40
CA THR A 10 -11.62 -0.87 6.22
C THR A 10 -11.05 -2.24 6.49
N VAL A 11 -11.62 -3.27 5.87
CA VAL A 11 -10.97 -4.58 5.76
C VAL A 11 -9.60 -4.45 5.08
N PHE A 12 -8.64 -5.28 5.48
CA PHE A 12 -7.35 -5.32 4.79
C PHE A 12 -7.48 -6.13 3.48
N PRO A 13 -7.11 -5.59 2.30
CA PRO A 13 -7.25 -6.31 1.05
C PRO A 13 -6.34 -7.55 0.99
N ARG A 14 -6.90 -8.72 0.66
CA ARG A 14 -6.10 -9.92 0.35
C ARG A 14 -5.23 -9.72 -0.90
N ASN A 15 -5.74 -8.98 -1.86
CA ASN A 15 -5.06 -8.59 -3.11
C ASN A 15 -4.48 -7.17 -3.03
N TRP A 16 -3.90 -6.78 -1.89
CA TRP A 16 -3.40 -5.41 -1.68
C TRP A 16 -2.34 -4.98 -2.71
N VAL A 17 -1.50 -5.92 -3.18
CA VAL A 17 -0.51 -5.65 -4.25
C VAL A 17 -1.23 -5.21 -5.53
N GLU A 18 -2.21 -5.98 -5.97
CA GLU A 18 -3.02 -5.69 -7.16
C GLU A 18 -3.76 -4.35 -7.03
N VAL A 19 -4.32 -4.07 -5.84
CA VAL A 19 -4.96 -2.78 -5.53
C VAL A 19 -3.96 -1.64 -5.67
N LEU A 20 -2.74 -1.78 -5.14
CA LEU A 20 -1.69 -0.78 -5.29
C LEU A 20 -1.30 -0.58 -6.74
N GLU A 21 -1.03 -1.65 -7.49
CA GLU A 21 -0.67 -1.58 -8.91
C GLU A 21 -1.75 -0.90 -9.77
N ARG A 22 -3.02 -1.09 -9.42
CA ARG A 22 -4.16 -0.49 -10.14
C ARG A 22 -4.34 1.00 -9.86
N VAL A 23 -4.03 1.45 -8.65
CA VAL A 23 -4.26 2.84 -8.18
C VAL A 23 -3.01 3.69 -8.32
N VAL A 24 -1.83 3.13 -8.03
CA VAL A 24 -0.54 3.83 -8.06
C VAL A 24 0.03 3.82 -9.47
N ARG A 25 -0.01 4.97 -10.14
CA ARG A 25 0.45 5.12 -11.52
C ARG A 25 1.94 5.46 -11.59
N ILE A 26 2.79 4.44 -11.50
CA ILE A 26 4.25 4.59 -11.55
C ILE A 26 4.73 5.08 -12.92
N GLY A 27 4.12 4.64 -14.02
CA GLY A 27 4.53 5.03 -15.39
C GLY A 27 4.59 6.55 -15.63
N PRO A 28 3.49 7.29 -15.37
CA PRO A 28 3.50 8.76 -15.46
C PRO A 28 4.54 9.42 -14.55
N PHE A 29 4.70 8.93 -13.32
CA PHE A 29 5.74 9.42 -12.41
C PHE A 29 7.14 9.22 -13.00
N SER A 30 7.49 8.01 -13.43
CA SER A 30 8.81 7.70 -14.00
C SER A 30 9.09 8.49 -15.27
N THR A 31 8.06 8.75 -16.09
CA THR A 31 8.19 9.54 -17.32
C THR A 31 8.54 10.98 -16.99
N ALA A 32 7.77 11.62 -16.09
CA ALA A 32 8.01 13.00 -15.68
C ALA A 32 9.38 13.17 -15.00
N THR A 33 9.74 12.27 -14.08
CA THR A 33 11.03 12.28 -13.38
C THR A 33 12.20 12.21 -14.36
N ARG A 34 12.09 11.36 -15.41
CA ARG A 34 13.11 11.28 -16.46
C ARG A 34 13.20 12.55 -17.29
N GLU A 35 12.06 13.11 -17.69
CA GLU A 35 12.01 14.36 -18.50
C GLU A 35 12.55 15.57 -17.75
N LEU A 36 12.41 15.60 -16.42
CA LEU A 36 12.95 16.65 -15.56
C LEU A 36 14.41 16.42 -15.15
N GLY A 37 15.06 15.35 -15.63
CA GLY A 37 16.45 15.03 -15.26
C GLY A 37 16.63 14.57 -13.81
N MET A 38 15.56 14.11 -13.16
CA MET A 38 15.54 13.69 -11.75
C MET A 38 15.73 12.17 -11.59
N SER A 39 16.59 11.55 -12.42
CA SER A 39 16.69 10.09 -12.56
C SER A 39 17.02 9.31 -11.27
N ASP A 40 17.56 9.98 -10.25
CA ASP A 40 17.92 9.36 -8.98
C ASP A 40 16.72 9.16 -8.04
N ILE A 41 15.55 9.70 -8.37
CA ILE A 41 14.34 9.59 -7.55
C ILE A 41 13.60 8.29 -7.90
N THR A 42 13.56 7.38 -6.93
CA THR A 42 12.77 6.14 -7.01
C THR A 42 11.39 6.30 -6.38
N HIS A 43 10.41 5.58 -6.91
CA HIS A 43 9.09 5.44 -6.31
C HIS A 43 9.12 4.54 -5.06
N THR A 44 9.96 3.50 -5.09
CA THR A 44 10.00 2.50 -4.01
C THR A 44 10.66 3.10 -2.78
N ARG A 45 9.96 3.03 -1.64
CA ARG A 45 10.55 3.29 -0.34
C ARG A 45 10.80 1.95 0.34
N GLY A 46 11.97 1.80 0.93
CA GLY A 46 12.26 0.66 1.81
C GLY A 46 11.45 0.71 3.10
N SER A 47 11.90 -0.03 4.10
CA SER A 47 11.26 0.01 5.42
C SER A 47 11.31 1.41 6.05
N LEU A 48 10.28 1.72 6.82
CA LEU A 48 10.12 2.97 7.54
C LEU A 48 10.20 2.70 9.05
N ARG A 49 11.19 3.30 9.72
CA ARG A 49 11.27 3.29 11.18
C ARG A 49 10.41 4.44 11.73
N LEU A 50 9.46 4.10 12.61
CA LEU A 50 8.62 5.06 13.31
C LEU A 50 9.32 5.58 14.58
N PHE A 51 8.76 6.64 15.17
CA PHE A 51 9.36 7.33 16.33
C PHE A 51 9.47 6.44 17.58
N ASP A 52 8.59 5.46 17.72
CA ASP A 52 8.55 4.47 18.80
C ASP A 52 9.50 3.29 18.54
N GLY A 53 10.29 3.34 17.45
CA GLY A 53 11.23 2.30 17.06
C GLY A 53 10.61 1.17 16.23
N THR A 54 9.28 1.10 16.10
CA THR A 54 8.63 0.10 15.25
C THR A 54 9.01 0.28 13.78
N VAL A 55 9.10 -0.82 13.05
CA VAL A 55 9.52 -0.82 11.65
C VAL A 55 8.37 -1.30 10.78
N PHE A 56 7.92 -0.43 9.88
CA PHE A 56 6.96 -0.77 8.83
C PHE A 56 7.71 -1.20 7.57
N SER A 57 7.33 -2.33 6.99
CA SER A 57 7.74 -2.72 5.63
C SER A 57 6.51 -2.91 4.76
N GLY A 58 6.59 -2.39 3.52
CA GLY A 58 5.57 -2.61 2.51
C GLY A 58 5.49 -4.06 2.03
N ASP A 59 6.57 -4.84 2.20
CA ASP A 59 6.67 -6.22 1.72
C ASP A 59 5.86 -7.21 2.59
N ASP A 60 5.74 -6.93 3.90
CA ASP A 60 4.98 -7.74 4.85
C ASP A 60 4.12 -6.88 5.79
N PRO A 61 3.03 -6.30 5.26
CA PRO A 61 2.13 -5.45 6.03
C PRO A 61 1.35 -6.20 7.12
N ILE A 62 1.18 -7.52 6.96
CA ILE A 62 0.42 -8.36 7.89
C ILE A 62 1.25 -8.61 9.16
N SER A 63 2.52 -8.98 9.01
CA SER A 63 3.43 -9.10 10.15
C SER A 63 3.54 -7.78 10.91
N TYR A 64 3.64 -6.65 10.20
CA TYR A 64 3.61 -5.33 10.83
C TYR A 64 2.33 -5.12 11.67
N LEU A 65 1.14 -5.37 11.11
CA LEU A 65 -0.12 -5.23 11.85
C LEU A 65 -0.18 -6.13 13.07
N ASN A 66 0.23 -7.40 12.94
CA ASN A 66 0.17 -8.37 14.02
C ASN A 66 1.05 -7.98 15.22
N ASN A 67 2.18 -7.32 14.96
CA ASN A 67 3.17 -6.95 15.97
C ASN A 67 2.86 -5.63 16.71
N LEU A 68 1.82 -4.89 16.32
CA LEU A 68 1.44 -3.66 17.03
C LEU A 68 0.68 -3.98 18.32
N GLU A 69 1.07 -3.36 19.43
CA GLU A 69 0.38 -3.54 20.72
C GLU A 69 -1.05 -2.98 20.68
N ILE A 70 -1.21 -1.75 20.18
CA ILE A 70 -2.50 -1.07 20.08
C ILE A 70 -3.03 -1.21 18.66
N LYS A 71 -4.04 -2.05 18.48
CA LYS A 71 -4.76 -2.30 17.22
C LYS A 71 -6.15 -2.86 17.50
N ARG A 72 -7.07 -2.72 16.55
CA ARG A 72 -8.30 -3.51 16.52
C ARG A 72 -8.03 -4.87 15.89
N ASP A 73 -8.90 -5.84 16.18
CA ASP A 73 -8.99 -7.03 15.35
C ASP A 73 -9.38 -6.60 13.93
N PHE A 74 -8.60 -7.04 12.94
CA PHE A 74 -8.84 -6.72 11.54
C PHE A 74 -9.18 -7.99 10.77
N THR A 75 -10.03 -7.84 9.76
CA THR A 75 -10.41 -8.91 8.85
C THR A 75 -9.86 -8.64 7.46
N MET A 76 -9.71 -9.71 6.69
CA MET A 76 -9.21 -9.63 5.32
C MET A 76 -10.30 -10.01 4.33
N ALA A 77 -10.45 -9.21 3.27
CA ALA A 77 -11.37 -9.48 2.18
C ALA A 77 -10.69 -9.23 0.83
N GLN A 78 -11.20 -9.86 -0.22
CA GLN A 78 -10.74 -9.58 -1.59
C GLN A 78 -11.46 -8.34 -2.11
N VAL A 79 -10.71 -7.43 -2.74
CA VAL A 79 -11.26 -6.24 -3.41
C VAL A 79 -11.52 -6.57 -4.88
N ILE A 80 -12.76 -6.37 -5.33
CA ILE A 80 -13.16 -6.62 -6.72
C ILE A 80 -12.84 -5.38 -7.56
N LEU A 81 -11.81 -5.45 -8.41
CA LEU A 81 -11.35 -4.30 -9.19
C LEU A 81 -12.13 -4.07 -10.50
N ASP A 82 -12.68 -5.13 -11.11
CA ASP A 82 -13.31 -5.06 -12.44
C ASP A 82 -14.83 -4.89 -12.42
N SER A 83 -15.41 -4.49 -11.29
CA SER A 83 -16.86 -4.37 -11.10
C SER A 83 -17.53 -3.27 -11.95
N GLY A 84 -16.76 -2.39 -12.61
CA GLY A 84 -17.27 -1.18 -13.29
C GLY A 84 -16.99 -1.07 -14.78
N ARG A 85 -16.37 -2.06 -15.44
CA ARG A 85 -16.18 -1.98 -16.90
C ARG A 85 -17.49 -2.40 -17.58
N ARG A 86 -18.39 -1.44 -17.79
CA ARG A 86 -19.41 -1.61 -18.85
C ARG A 86 -18.63 -1.87 -20.14
N ALA A 87 -18.80 -3.06 -20.71
CA ALA A 87 -18.38 -3.32 -22.07
C ALA A 87 -18.98 -2.21 -22.94
N ALA A 88 -18.11 -1.43 -23.57
CA ALA A 88 -18.49 -0.41 -24.54
C ALA A 88 -19.02 -1.08 -25.81
#